data_AF-A0A922T5C4-F1
#
_entry.id   AF-A0A922T5C4-F1
#
_cell.length_a   1.000
_cell.length_b   1.000
_cell.length_c   1.000
_cell.angle_alpha   90.00
_cell.angle_beta   90.00
_cell.angle_gamma   90.00
#
_symmetry.space_group_name_H-M   'P 1'
#
loop_
_entity.id
_entity.type
_entity.pdbx_description
1 polymer ?
#
loop_
_entity_poly.entity_id
_entity_poly.type
_entity_poly.pdbx_seq_one_letter_code
_entity_poly.pdbx_strand_id
1 'polypeptide(L)'
;MACSTNKFTITKGTDNYFNFTIKADGSTLPMTIDGTDTFIASLYPLDPSKPAAVIENKVLTVSDALSGRIELLITAEETAALEMDKGSKADRYYSRPNYRLVIECNTVNNGNFIAKVPEVYVD
;
A
#
# COMPACT_ATOMS: atom_id res chain seq x y z
N MET A 1 24.58 10.11 9.71
CA MET A 1 23.18 9.88 10.12
C MET A 1 22.38 9.56 8.87
N ALA A 2 22.17 8.28 8.57
CA ALA A 2 21.28 7.89 7.48
C ALA A 2 19.86 7.82 8.06
N CYS A 3 19.10 8.89 7.87
CA CYS A 3 17.65 8.81 8.06
C CYS A 3 17.13 8.02 6.85
N SER A 4 17.05 6.69 6.94
CA SER A 4 16.31 5.92 5.94
C SER A 4 14.84 6.19 6.18
N THR A 5 14.30 7.22 5.52
CA THR A 5 12.87 7.24 5.25
C THR A 5 12.61 6.05 4.35
N ASN A 6 12.14 4.93 4.94
CA ASN A 6 11.72 3.77 4.18
C ASN A 6 10.58 4.20 3.26
N LYS A 7 10.93 4.50 2.01
CA LYS A 7 9.96 4.87 0.98
C LYS A 7 9.17 3.63 0.62
N PHE A 8 7.85 3.76 0.57
CA PHE A 8 7.02 2.70 0.02
C PHE A 8 7.22 2.67 -1.50
N THR A 9 7.96 1.67 -1.98
CA THR A 9 8.40 1.60 -3.38
C THR A 9 7.88 0.32 -4.01
N ILE A 10 7.26 0.45 -5.18
CA ILE A 10 6.83 -0.65 -6.03
C ILE A 10 7.87 -0.78 -7.15
N THR A 11 8.50 -1.94 -7.27
CA THR A 11 9.45 -2.23 -8.34
C THR A 11 8.70 -2.75 -9.56
N LYS A 12 8.91 -2.10 -10.70
CA LYS A 12 8.22 -2.37 -11.96
C LYS A 12 8.70 -3.67 -12.60
N GLY A 13 7.76 -4.50 -13.05
CA GLY A 13 8.03 -5.77 -13.72
C GLY A 13 8.45 -6.90 -12.78
N THR A 14 8.24 -6.73 -11.48
CA THR A 14 8.49 -7.76 -10.45
C THR A 14 7.31 -7.87 -9.51
N ASP A 15 7.16 -9.03 -8.86
CA ASP A 15 6.17 -9.21 -7.81
C ASP A 15 6.62 -8.46 -6.54
N ASN A 16 5.73 -7.62 -6.02
CA ASN A 16 5.97 -6.84 -4.82
C ASN A 16 5.10 -7.35 -3.68
N TYR A 17 5.73 -7.77 -2.59
CA TYR A 17 5.08 -8.25 -1.38
C TYR A 17 5.18 -7.18 -0.29
N PHE A 18 4.03 -6.69 0.18
CA PHE A 18 3.96 -5.73 1.27
C PHE A 18 3.24 -6.36 2.46
N ASN A 19 3.91 -6.35 3.62
CA ASN A 19 3.35 -6.84 4.86
C ASN A 19 2.92 -5.67 5.74
N PHE A 20 1.64 -5.66 6.12
CA PHE A 20 1.06 -4.68 7.02
C PHE A 20 0.67 -5.36 8.34
N THR A 21 0.85 -4.65 9.45
CA THR A 21 0.35 -5.08 10.76
C THR A 21 -0.74 -4.12 11.20
N ILE A 22 -1.95 -4.65 11.39
CA ILE A 22 -3.08 -3.91 11.94
C ILE A 22 -2.97 -3.90 13.46
N LYS A 23 -3.06 -2.71 14.03
CA LYS A 23 -3.07 -2.48 15.48
C LYS A 23 -4.49 -2.26 15.96
N ALA A 24 -4.76 -2.66 17.20
CA ALA A 24 -6.03 -2.40 17.84
C ALA A 24 -6.22 -0.88 18.06
N ASP A 25 -7.47 -0.41 18.01
CA ASP A 25 -7.75 1.01 18.17
C ASP A 25 -7.27 1.52 19.55
N GLY A 26 -6.61 2.68 19.55
CA GLY A 26 -5.98 3.26 20.74
C GLY A 26 -4.83 2.44 21.34
N SER A 27 -4.32 1.41 20.66
CA SER A 27 -3.28 0.52 21.18
C SER A 27 -2.06 0.41 20.27
N THR A 28 -0.91 0.07 20.85
CA THR A 28 0.30 -0.31 20.12
C THR A 28 0.36 -1.80 19.82
N LEU A 29 -0.53 -2.59 20.41
CA LEU A 29 -0.59 -4.03 20.26
C LEU A 29 -1.30 -4.40 18.95
N PRO A 30 -0.83 -5.46 18.26
CA PRO A 30 -1.55 -6.01 17.12
C PRO A 30 -2.95 -6.46 17.52
N MET A 31 -3.88 -6.31 16.58
CA MET A 31 -5.24 -6.80 16.74
C MET A 31 -5.34 -8.21 16.16
N THR A 32 -6.07 -9.10 16.82
CA THR A 32 -6.44 -10.38 16.22
C THR A 32 -7.43 -10.15 15.09
N ILE A 33 -7.13 -10.69 13.91
CA ILE A 33 -8.00 -10.69 12.74
C ILE A 33 -8.99 -11.85 12.86
N ASP A 34 -10.28 -11.55 12.71
CA ASP A 34 -11.34 -12.56 12.64
C ASP A 34 -11.49 -13.10 11.21
N GLY A 35 -12.02 -14.32 11.07
CA GLY A 35 -12.24 -14.94 9.75
C GLY A 35 -13.28 -14.22 8.87
N THR A 36 -14.07 -13.32 9.46
CA THR A 36 -15.04 -12.48 8.73
C THR A 36 -14.49 -11.11 8.33
N ASP A 37 -13.29 -10.76 8.80
CA ASP A 37 -12.65 -9.48 8.47
C ASP A 37 -12.25 -9.43 7.00
N THR A 38 -12.40 -8.27 6.38
CA THR A 38 -12.04 -8.05 4.97
C THR A 38 -11.10 -6.87 4.82
N PHE A 39 -10.12 -7.04 3.94
CA PHE A 39 -9.09 -6.05 3.67
C PHE A 39 -8.94 -5.90 2.15
N ILE A 40 -9.19 -4.68 1.67
CA ILE A 40 -9.23 -4.38 0.25
C ILE A 40 -8.30 -3.20 -0.03
N ALA A 41 -7.32 -3.39 -0.91
CA ALA A 41 -6.38 -2.38 -1.35
C ALA A 41 -6.78 -1.80 -2.71
N SER A 42 -6.68 -0.48 -2.82
CA SER A 42 -6.82 0.27 -4.06
C SER A 42 -5.67 1.28 -4.19
N LEU A 43 -5.02 1.29 -5.35
CA LEU A 43 -3.90 2.19 -5.67
C LEU A 43 -4.40 3.30 -6.59
N TYR A 44 -4.33 4.54 -6.11
CA TYR A 44 -4.79 5.73 -6.83
C TYR A 44 -3.61 6.58 -7.30
N PRO A 45 -3.64 7.17 -8.50
CA PRO A 45 -2.71 8.22 -8.89
C PRO A 45 -2.82 9.41 -7.94
N LEU A 46 -1.69 10.10 -7.73
CA LEU A 46 -1.66 11.40 -7.05
C LEU A 46 -2.08 12.55 -7.98
N ASP A 47 -2.05 12.32 -9.30
CA ASP A 47 -2.49 13.29 -10.29
C ASP A 47 -4.01 13.52 -10.19
N PRO A 48 -4.47 14.75 -9.89
CA PRO A 48 -5.90 15.06 -9.79
C PRO A 48 -6.66 14.89 -11.12
N SER A 49 -5.96 14.86 -12.26
CA SER A 49 -6.58 14.62 -13.57
C SER A 49 -6.89 13.15 -13.85
N LYS A 50 -6.32 12.22 -13.07
CA LYS A 50 -6.54 10.76 -13.18
C LYS A 50 -7.05 10.19 -11.84
N PRO A 51 -8.29 10.45 -11.43
CA PRO A 51 -8.79 10.03 -10.11
C PRO A 51 -9.13 8.53 -10.01
N ALA A 52 -9.19 7.82 -11.13
CA ALA A 52 -9.49 6.38 -11.16
C ALA A 52 -8.34 5.57 -10.54
N ALA A 53 -8.67 4.53 -9.77
CA ALA A 53 -7.69 3.60 -9.27
C ALA A 53 -7.03 2.84 -10.43
N VAL A 54 -5.71 2.68 -10.39
CA VAL A 54 -4.96 1.87 -11.38
C VAL A 54 -4.99 0.40 -10.99
N ILE A 55 -5.00 0.13 -9.68
CA ILE A 55 -5.26 -1.19 -9.11
C ILE A 55 -6.45 -1.01 -8.18
N GLU A 56 -7.54 -1.72 -8.43
CA GLU A 56 -8.79 -1.56 -7.68
C GLU A 56 -9.18 -2.87 -7.01
N ASN A 57 -9.71 -2.78 -5.80
CA ASN A 57 -10.35 -3.87 -5.08
C ASN A 57 -9.47 -5.12 -4.89
N LYS A 58 -8.16 -4.92 -4.72
CA LYS A 58 -7.21 -6.01 -4.50
C LYS A 58 -7.40 -6.56 -3.09
N VAL A 59 -7.88 -7.80 -2.99
CA VAL A 59 -8.07 -8.47 -1.70
C VAL A 59 -6.69 -8.79 -1.10
N LEU A 60 -6.46 -8.36 0.13
CA LEU A 60 -5.26 -8.72 0.88
C LEU A 60 -5.44 -10.10 1.52
N THR A 61 -4.35 -10.84 1.63
CA THR A 61 -4.34 -12.15 2.30
C THR A 61 -3.95 -11.99 3.76
N VAL A 62 -4.55 -12.78 4.65
CA VAL A 62 -4.18 -12.79 6.07
C VAL A 62 -3.00 -13.73 6.24
N SER A 63 -1.82 -13.20 6.57
CA SER A 63 -0.61 -14.00 6.77
C SER A 63 -0.47 -14.51 8.21
N ASP A 64 -0.90 -13.72 9.19
CA ASP A 64 -1.00 -14.14 10.59
C ASP A 64 -2.17 -13.44 11.29
N ALA A 65 -3.24 -14.20 11.54
CA ALA A 65 -4.44 -13.69 12.16
C ALA A 65 -4.24 -13.27 13.63
N LEU A 66 -3.35 -13.94 14.38
CA LEU A 66 -3.09 -13.62 15.79
C LEU A 66 -2.26 -12.36 15.94
N SER A 67 -1.33 -12.13 15.01
CA SER A 67 -0.45 -10.96 15.00
C SER A 67 -0.96 -9.81 14.13
N GLY A 68 -2.21 -9.88 13.65
CA GLY A 68 -2.81 -8.82 12.83
C GLY A 68 -2.09 -8.56 11.51
N ARG A 69 -1.39 -9.56 10.95
CA ARG A 69 -0.59 -9.39 9.74
C ARG A 69 -1.39 -9.73 8.50
N ILE A 70 -1.35 -8.81 7.55
CA ILE A 70 -1.93 -8.94 6.22
C ILE A 70 -0.86 -8.70 5.17
N GLU A 71 -0.98 -9.38 4.05
CA GLU A 71 -0.06 -9.31 2.93
C GLU A 71 -0.77 -8.84 1.67
N LEU A 72 -0.18 -7.84 1.03
CA LEU A 72 -0.57 -7.34 -0.29
C LEU A 72 0.46 -7.80 -1.31
N LEU A 73 0.00 -8.59 -2.27
CA LEU A 73 0.74 -8.96 -3.47
C LEU A 73 0.33 -8.05 -4.62
N ILE A 74 1.27 -7.27 -5.14
CA ILE A 74 1.14 -6.58 -6.42
C ILE A 74 1.99 -7.33 -7.44
N THR A 75 1.33 -7.89 -8.46
CA THR A 75 1.97 -8.76 -9.44
C THR A 75 2.83 -7.99 -10.44
N ALA A 76 3.80 -8.67 -11.04
CA ALA A 76 4.64 -8.10 -12.10
C ALA A 76 3.81 -7.52 -13.28
N GLU A 77 2.68 -8.13 -13.60
CA GLU A 77 1.77 -7.65 -14.66
C GLU A 77 1.10 -6.32 -14.28
N GLU A 78 0.60 -6.21 -13.06
CA GLU A 78 0.00 -4.97 -12.53
C GLU A 78 1.03 -3.85 -12.45
N THR A 79 2.26 -4.17 -12.03
CA THR A 79 3.34 -3.17 -11.95
C THR A 79 3.83 -2.70 -13.30
N ALA A 80 3.74 -3.53 -14.35
CA ALA A 80 4.16 -3.16 -15.70
C ALA A 80 3.35 -1.96 -16.25
N ALA A 81 2.09 -1.84 -15.86
CA ALA A 81 1.21 -0.73 -16.24
C ALA A 81 1.47 0.57 -15.47
N LEU A 82 2.26 0.53 -14.37
CA LEU A 82 2.52 1.71 -13.54
C LEU A 82 3.47 2.69 -14.21
N GLU A 83 3.17 3.98 -14.07
CA GLU A 83 3.96 5.10 -14.56
C GLU A 83 5.02 5.48 -13.52
N MET A 84 6.29 5.46 -13.93
CA MET A 84 7.40 5.99 -13.13
C MET A 84 7.53 7.49 -13.41
N ASP A 85 7.61 8.30 -12.36
CA ASP A 85 7.94 9.73 -12.48
C ASP A 85 9.33 9.99 -11.88
N LYS A 86 10.26 10.44 -12.72
CA LYS A 86 11.62 10.81 -12.35
C LYS A 86 11.88 12.25 -12.76
N GLY A 87 12.48 13.01 -11.85
CA GLY A 87 12.83 14.41 -12.08
C GLY A 87 13.75 14.62 -13.29
N SER A 88 13.88 15.89 -13.69
CA SER A 88 14.77 16.25 -14.81
C SER A 88 16.25 16.00 -14.47
N LYS A 89 17.13 16.07 -15.47
CA LYS A 89 18.59 16.02 -15.25
C LYS A 89 19.08 17.12 -14.29
N ALA A 90 18.43 18.28 -14.28
CA ALA A 90 18.72 19.36 -13.32
C ALA A 90 18.39 18.94 -11.88
N ASP A 91 17.34 18.13 -11.71
CA ASP A 91 16.91 17.54 -10.45
C ASP A 91 17.60 16.19 -10.15
N ARG A 92 18.69 15.86 -10.85
CA ARG A 92 19.44 14.60 -10.66
C ARG A 92 18.59 13.32 -10.76
N TYR A 93 17.48 13.35 -11.50
CA TYR A 93 16.58 12.20 -11.67
C TYR A 93 15.96 11.67 -10.36
N TYR A 94 15.67 12.53 -9.37
CA TYR A 94 14.97 12.10 -8.15
C TYR A 94 13.61 11.47 -8.48
N SER A 95 13.37 10.25 -7.98
CA SER A 95 12.07 9.58 -8.06
C SER A 95 11.02 10.33 -7.24
N ARG A 96 9.88 10.61 -7.87
CA ARG A 96 8.74 11.29 -7.24
C ARG A 96 7.65 10.26 -6.91
N PRO A 97 6.92 10.42 -5.79
CA PRO A 97 5.76 9.58 -5.52
C PRO A 97 4.69 9.92 -6.56
N ASN A 98 4.09 8.88 -7.15
CA ASN A 98 3.11 9.04 -8.22
C ASN A 98 1.73 8.47 -7.84
N TYR A 99 1.70 7.70 -6.75
CA TYR A 99 0.51 7.00 -6.29
C TYR A 99 0.31 7.14 -4.78
N ARG A 100 -0.91 6.86 -4.34
CA ARG A 100 -1.29 6.64 -2.94
C ARG A 100 -2.00 5.30 -2.83
N LEU A 101 -1.67 4.53 -1.80
CA LEU A 101 -2.36 3.28 -1.49
C LEU A 101 -3.43 3.54 -0.45
N VAL A 102 -4.63 3.06 -0.71
CA VAL A 102 -5.75 3.09 0.23
C VAL A 102 -6.11 1.65 0.55
N ILE A 103 -6.21 1.32 1.82
CA ILE A 103 -6.64 0.01 2.30
C ILE A 103 -7.92 0.23 3.08
N GLU A 104 -9.00 -0.33 2.59
CA GLU A 104 -10.28 -0.38 3.27
C GLU A 104 -10.31 -1.64 4.14
N CYS A 105 -10.47 -1.43 5.44
CA CYS A 105 -10.50 -2.48 6.44
C CYS A 105 -11.89 -2.52 7.06
N ASN A 106 -12.57 -3.65 6.94
CA ASN A 106 -13.81 -3.93 7.65
C ASN A 106 -13.54 -5.07 8.61
N THR A 107 -13.54 -4.74 9.89
CA THR A 107 -13.13 -5.66 10.96
C THR A 107 -14.17 -5.70 12.07
N VAL A 108 -14.34 -6.85 12.71
CA VAL A 108 -15.24 -7.00 13.87
C VAL A 108 -14.72 -6.21 15.07
N ASN A 109 -13.40 -6.22 15.28
CA ASN A 109 -12.75 -5.70 16.49
C ASN A 109 -12.54 -4.17 16.46
N ASN A 110 -12.28 -3.58 15.30
CA ASN A 110 -12.05 -2.13 15.14
C ASN A 110 -13.12 -1.44 14.28
N GLY A 111 -14.13 -2.17 13.80
CA GLY A 111 -15.13 -1.65 12.87
C GLY A 111 -14.54 -1.36 11.48
N ASN A 112 -15.16 -0.40 10.78
CA ASN A 112 -14.76 0.03 9.45
C ASN A 112 -13.80 1.21 9.53
N PHE A 113 -12.58 1.03 9.00
CA PHE A 113 -11.59 2.09 8.92
C PHE A 113 -10.80 2.05 7.63
N ILE A 114 -10.14 3.16 7.31
CA ILE A 114 -9.34 3.29 6.09
C ILE A 114 -7.90 3.60 6.49
N ALA A 115 -6.98 2.71 6.12
CA ALA A 115 -5.55 2.96 6.20
C ALA A 115 -5.06 3.55 4.87
N LYS A 116 -4.16 4.53 4.93
CA LYS A 116 -3.65 5.21 3.74
C LYS A 116 -2.13 5.30 3.79
N VAL A 117 -1.48 4.93 2.68
CA VAL A 117 -0.08 5.24 2.42
C VAL A 117 -0.06 6.39 1.42
N PRO A 118 0.29 7.61 1.85
CA PRO A 118 0.13 8.81 1.03
C PRO A 118 1.14 8.90 -0.12
N GLU A 119 2.33 8.34 0.05
CA GLU A 119 3.42 8.43 -0.91
C GLU A 119 3.88 7.04 -1.33
N VAL A 120 3.49 6.63 -2.54
CA VAL A 120 3.94 5.39 -3.18
C VAL A 120 4.80 5.75 -4.39
N TYR A 121 6.03 5.26 -4.36
CA TYR A 121 7.04 5.44 -5.39
C TYR A 121 7.03 4.23 -6.33
N VAL A 122 7.37 4.44 -7.59
CA VAL A 122 7.56 3.36 -8.57
C VAL A 122 8.97 3.48 -9.15
N ASP A 123 9.71 2.38 -9.14
CA ASP A 123 11.07 2.28 -9.71
C ASP A 123 11.19 1.12 -10.69
#